data_AF-A0A2C1JYV1-F1
#
_entry.id   AF-A0A2C1JYV1-F1
#
_cell.length_a   1.000
_cell.length_b   1.000
_cell.length_c   1.000
_cell.angle_alpha   90.00
_cell.angle_beta   90.00
_cell.angle_gamma   90.00
#
_symmetry.space_group_name_H-M   'P 1'
#
loop_
_entity.id
_entity.type
_entity.pdbx_description
1 polymer ?
#
loop_
_entity_poly.entity_id
_entity_poly.type
_entity_poly.pdbx_seq_one_letter_code
_entity_poly.pdbx_strand_id
1 'polypeptide(L)' 'MLLLKDLPEYITPKQIKQFLRIGQRQAYQLIKTKDFQNMKLADINFFSKEKFIKWLEGGSFE' A
#
# COMPACT_ATOMS: atom_id res chain seq x y z
N MET A 1 3.09 -7.44 -14.29
CA MET A 1 3.93 -6.88 -13.21
C MET A 1 3.64 -5.39 -13.17
N LEU A 2 3.26 -4.82 -12.03
CA LEU A 2 3.07 -3.36 -11.90
C LEU A 2 4.41 -2.72 -11.54
N LEU A 3 4.76 -1.61 -12.19
CA LEU A 3 5.90 -0.78 -11.83
C LEU A 3 5.44 0.43 -11.02
N LEU A 4 6.36 1.05 -10.28
CA LEU A 4 6.04 2.19 -9.41
C LEU A 4 5.45 3.38 -10.20
N LYS A 5 5.94 3.58 -11.43
CA LYS A 5 5.43 4.60 -12.36
C LYS A 5 3.99 4.33 -12.82
N ASP A 6 3.53 3.08 -12.77
CA ASP A 6 2.18 2.67 -13.21
C ASP A 6 1.14 2.77 -12.08
N LEU A 7 1.59 3.00 -10.83
CA LEU A 7 0.69 3.16 -9.69
C LEU A 7 0.02 4.55 -9.74
N PRO A 8 -1.31 4.63 -9.58
CA PRO A 8 -2.02 5.90 -9.40
C PRO A 8 -1.63 6.54 -8.07
N GLU A 9 -1.99 7.82 -7.89
CA GLU A 9 -1.75 8.56 -6.64
C GLU A 9 -2.36 7.89 -5.40
N TYR A 10 -3.48 7.20 -5.58
CA TYR A 10 -4.14 6.40 -4.54
C TYR A 10 -4.22 4.94 -4.97
N ILE A 11 -3.55 4.07 -4.22
CA ILE A 11 -3.43 2.65 -4.53
C ILE A 11 -4.45 1.82 -3.75
N THR A 12 -4.90 0.74 -4.36
CA THR A 12 -5.85 -0.23 -3.77
C THR A 12 -5.14 -1.48 -3.24
N PRO A 13 -5.77 -2.29 -2.37
CA PRO A 13 -5.23 -3.58 -1.94
C PRO A 13 -4.90 -4.51 -3.11
N LYS A 14 -5.65 -4.42 -4.21
CA LYS A 14 -5.40 -5.20 -5.44
C LYS A 14 -4.08 -4.81 -6.09
N GLN A 15 -3.79 -3.51 -6.18
CA GLN A 15 -2.54 -3.00 -6.72
C GLN A 15 -1.35 -3.30 -5.80
N ILE A 16 -1.52 -3.18 -4.47
CA ILE A 16 -0.51 -3.59 -3.48
C ILE A 16 -0.16 -5.08 -3.66
N LYS A 17 -1.18 -5.94 -3.77
CA LYS A 17 -1.02 -7.38 -4.03
C LYS A 17 -0.19 -7.63 -5.29
N GLN A 18 -0.54 -6.96 -6.39
CA GLN A 18 0.10 -7.12 -7.69
C GLN A 18 1.54 -6.56 -7.72
N PHE A 19 1.79 -5.45 -7.03
CA PHE A 19 3.09 -4.80 -6.94
C PHE A 19 4.06 -5.61 -6.09
N LEU A 20 3.64 -5.99 -4.86
CA LEU A 20 4.45 -6.78 -3.93
C LEU A 20 4.54 -8.27 -4.29
N ARG A 21 3.75 -8.73 -5.26
CA ARG A 21 3.65 -10.15 -5.68
C ARG A 21 3.31 -11.09 -4.54
N ILE A 22 2.45 -10.65 -3.63
CA ILE A 22 2.02 -11.43 -2.46
C ILE A 22 0.63 -12.05 -2.69
N GLY A 23 0.28 -13.04 -1.86
CA GLY A 23 -1.06 -13.63 -1.86
C GLY A 23 -2.13 -12.65 -1.37
N GLN A 24 -3.40 -12.92 -1.72
CA GLN A 24 -4.52 -12.07 -1.27
C GLN A 24 -4.60 -11.97 0.25
N ARG A 25 -4.52 -13.10 0.97
CA ARG A 25 -4.52 -13.11 2.43
C ARG A 25 -3.42 -12.23 3.03
N GLN A 26 -2.21 -12.30 2.47
CA GLN A 26 -1.07 -11.50 2.91
C GLN A 26 -1.32 -10.01 2.68
N ALA A 27 -1.86 -9.63 1.51
CA ALA A 27 -2.22 -8.23 1.24
C ALA A 27 -3.28 -7.71 2.22
N TYR A 28 -4.31 -8.50 2.52
CA TYR A 28 -5.35 -8.10 3.48
C TYR A 28 -4.86 -8.06 4.94
N GLN A 29 -3.84 -8.86 5.29
CA GLN A 29 -3.17 -8.76 6.59
C GLN A 29 -2.27 -7.52 6.65
N LEU A 30 -1.53 -7.25 5.57
CA LEU A 30 -0.65 -6.09 5.45
C LEU A 30 -1.42 -4.78 5.57
N ILE A 31 -2.55 -4.62 4.87
CA ILE A 31 -3.32 -3.37 4.97
C ILE A 31 -3.87 -3.09 6.37
N LYS A 32 -3.92 -4.10 7.25
CA LYS A 32 -4.38 -3.96 8.64
C LYS A 32 -3.25 -3.58 9.62
N THR A 33 -2.00 -3.53 9.18
CA THR A 33 -0.89 -3.09 10.03
C THR A 33 -1.01 -1.58 10.31
N LYS A 34 -0.39 -1.13 11.40
CA LYS A 34 -0.41 0.30 11.79
C LYS A 34 0.10 1.20 10.68
N ASP A 35 1.21 0.83 10.03
CA ASP A 35 1.79 1.59 8.92
C ASP A 35 0.80 1.80 7.78
N PHE A 36 0.07 0.74 7.39
CA PHE A 36 -0.91 0.81 6.32
C PHE A 36 -2.15 1.61 6.72
N GLN A 37 -2.59 1.51 7.97
CA GLN A 37 -3.69 2.34 8.48
C GLN A 37 -3.31 3.82 8.49
N ASN A 38 -2.06 4.18 8.83
CA ASN A 38 -1.56 5.56 8.82
C ASN A 38 -1.48 6.20 7.43
N MET A 39 -1.45 5.39 6.37
CA MET A 39 -1.50 5.86 4.97
C MET A 39 -2.84 5.65 4.28
N LYS A 40 -3.83 5.07 4.97
CA LYS A 40 -5.18 4.85 4.46
C LYS A 40 -5.91 6.18 4.32
N LEU A 41 -6.61 6.36 3.20
CA LEU A 41 -7.46 7.50 2.94
C LEU A 41 -8.85 7.24 3.55
N ALA A 42 -9.12 7.80 4.73
CA ALA A 42 -10.40 7.70 5.43
C ALA A 42 -10.91 6.24 5.54
N ASP A 43 -12.23 6.02 5.42
CA ASP A 43 -12.84 4.71 5.60
C ASP A 43 -12.66 3.76 4.39
N ILE A 44 -12.28 4.30 3.22
CA ILE A 44 -12.10 3.52 2.00
C ILE A 44 -10.71 2.88 1.94
N ASN A 45 -10.61 1.67 1.39
CA ASN A 45 -9.32 0.97 1.22
C ASN A 45 -8.50 1.56 0.06
N PHE A 46 -8.16 2.84 0.17
CA PHE A 46 -7.21 3.52 -0.68
C PHE A 46 -6.03 3.98 0.16
N PHE A 47 -4.82 3.90 -0.39
CA PHE A 47 -3.59 4.22 0.31
C PHE A 47 -2.79 5.23 -0.51
N SER A 48 -2.16 6.21 0.14
CA SER A 48 -1.31 7.18 -0.55
C SER A 48 -0.11 6.49 -1.20
N LYS A 49 0.11 6.71 -2.51
CA LYS A 49 1.30 6.22 -3.24
C LYS A 49 2.58 6.76 -2.63
N GLU A 50 2.63 8.04 -2.28
CA GLU A 50 3.81 8.68 -1.69
C GLU A 50 4.19 7.99 -0.37
N LYS A 51 3.21 7.81 0.51
CA LYS A 51 3.44 7.10 1.77
C LYS A 51 3.87 5.65 1.51
N PHE A 52 3.18 4.94 0.62
CA PHE A 52 3.57 3.58 0.26
C PHE A 52 5.01 3.46 -0.24
N ILE A 53 5.51 4.43 -1.04
CA ILE A 53 6.91 4.48 -1.47
C ILE A 53 7.85 4.65 -0.28
N LYS A 54 7.57 5.61 0.61
CA LYS A 54 8.37 5.81 1.83
C LYS A 54 8.45 4.55 2.69
N TRP A 55 7.34 3.81 2.80
CA TRP A 55 7.31 2.53 3.50
C TRP A 55 8.17 1.45 2.82
N LEU A 56 8.18 1.38 1.48
CA LEU A 56 9.05 0.46 0.73
C LEU A 56 10.54 0.76 0.95
N GLU A 57 10.88 2.02 1.16
CA GLU A 57 12.25 2.48 1.45
C GLU A 57 12.67 2.24 2.90
N GLY A 58 11.79 1.68 3.73
CA GLY A 58 12.04 1.41 5.15
C GLY A 58 11.75 2.60 6.07
N GLY A 59 11.08 3.65 5.58
CA GLY A 59 10.68 4.79 6.38
C GLY A 59 9.51 4.49 7.33
N SER A 60 9.50 5.12 8.50
CA SER A 60 8.38 5.16 9.44
C SER A 60 7.47 6.35 9.15
N PHE A 61 6.18 6.20 9.43
CA PHE A 61 5.22 7.32 9.45
C PHE A 61 5.08 7.78 10.90
N GLU A 62 5.96 8.68 11.33
CA GLU A 62 5.84 9.41 12.60
C GLU A 62 4.87 10.59 12.48
#